data_AF-A0A7H8RD15-F1
#
_entry.id   AF-A0A7H8RD15-F1
#
_cell.length_a   1.000
_cell.length_b   1.000
_cell.length_c   1.000
_cell.angle_alpha   90.00
_cell.angle_beta   90.00
_cell.angle_gamma   90.00
#
_symmetry.space_group_name_H-M   'P 1'
#
loop_
_entity.id
_entity.type
_entity.pdbx_description
1 polymer ?
#
loop_
_entity_poly.entity_id
_entity_poly.type
_entity_poly.pdbx_seq_one_letter_code
_entity_poly.pdbx_strand_id
1 'polypeptide(L)'
;MAPSNLTGKKLIQQGLPDLLLSDSSTTSNSTHRIDFMATLGFWSRFERDARRNFLQARWNNTVLDYDPDDRDNGPNHVNHEQLLCGDSVANGVDFNKVPDIAVMDQKARLLLVGEAKTPWVHEIEKTLNHSQSRFRRYLGQIARYMHLAQCKYGFLTTYDETIFLKQEALPGRRGKWNARGHQQDISNPALYRRKVSLRECFLYLITLACEERTAKNAMGLHSWITGDTLNVDKLEYLSEGSSGPSEGEGKEEEEKSRTPRSARQGDSRAARAAARERSRNPMTLGGLEDRTSRLTLTTRNQSRREIPWKEGYVDVYFSETRREWYYPGSQEERVYVELFEEEDPRGGTISYFIKGNYRYQVGERNGRR
;
A
#
# COMPACT_ATOMS: atom_id res chain seq x y z
N MET A 1 -36.01 0.71 3.70
CA MET A 1 -35.86 0.85 2.24
C MET A 1 -35.13 -0.39 1.76
N ALA A 2 -35.19 -0.73 0.48
CA ALA A 2 -34.47 -1.90 -0.03
C ALA A 2 -32.96 -1.61 -0.12
N PRO A 3 -32.09 -2.62 0.07
CA PRO A 3 -30.65 -2.47 -0.14
C PRO A 3 -30.36 -1.97 -1.56
N SER A 4 -29.31 -1.16 -1.71
CA SER A 4 -28.96 -0.53 -2.96
C SER A 4 -28.03 -1.44 -3.78
N ASN A 5 -28.36 -1.69 -5.04
CA ASN A 5 -27.53 -2.54 -5.90
C ASN A 5 -26.20 -1.85 -6.22
N LEU A 6 -25.08 -2.53 -5.98
CA LEU A 6 -23.74 -2.10 -6.34
C LEU A 6 -23.27 -2.81 -7.62
N THR A 7 -23.15 -2.03 -8.70
CA THR A 7 -22.53 -2.48 -9.95
C THR A 7 -21.03 -2.25 -9.89
N GLY A 8 -20.26 -2.89 -10.80
CA GLY A 8 -18.82 -2.65 -10.90
C GLY A 8 -18.45 -1.16 -11.04
N LYS A 9 -19.28 -0.38 -11.76
CA LYS A 9 -19.08 1.06 -11.89
C LYS A 9 -19.18 1.77 -10.53
N LYS A 10 -20.22 1.46 -9.76
CA LYS A 10 -20.42 2.05 -8.42
C LYS A 10 -19.30 1.65 -7.47
N LEU A 11 -18.95 0.36 -7.43
CA LEU A 11 -17.87 -0.14 -6.58
C LEU A 11 -16.54 0.57 -6.87
N ILE A 12 -16.17 0.74 -8.14
CA ILE A 12 -14.92 1.42 -8.49
C ILE A 12 -14.95 2.91 -8.14
N GLN A 13 -16.10 3.56 -8.05
CA GLN A 13 -16.19 4.98 -7.64
C GLN A 13 -16.19 5.19 -6.13
N GLN A 14 -16.50 4.16 -5.35
CA GLN A 14 -16.47 4.24 -3.88
C GLN A 14 -15.04 4.34 -3.35
N GLY A 15 -14.90 5.00 -2.20
CA GLY A 15 -13.68 4.93 -1.40
C GLY A 15 -13.44 3.54 -0.85
N LEU A 16 -12.23 3.29 -0.34
CA LEU A 16 -12.07 2.21 0.62
C LEU A 16 -12.84 2.57 1.90
N PRO A 17 -13.29 1.58 2.68
CA PRO A 17 -13.83 1.81 4.02
C PRO A 17 -12.85 2.62 4.90
N ASP A 18 -13.25 3.04 6.09
CA ASP A 18 -12.32 3.61 7.05
C ASP A 18 -11.49 2.51 7.72
N LEU A 19 -10.20 2.76 7.97
CA LEU A 19 -9.38 1.83 8.74
C LEU A 19 -9.85 1.86 10.18
N LEU A 20 -10.29 0.71 10.68
CA LEU A 20 -10.63 0.55 12.08
C LEU A 20 -9.34 0.41 12.90
N LEU A 21 -9.17 1.31 13.86
CA LEU A 21 -8.02 1.32 14.77
C LEU A 21 -8.47 0.77 16.12
N SER A 22 -7.63 -0.10 16.70
CA SER A 22 -7.79 -0.53 18.09
C SER A 22 -6.81 0.22 18.99
N ASP A 23 -7.03 0.18 20.30
CA ASP A 23 -6.09 0.72 21.30
C ASP A 23 -4.71 0.06 21.24
N SER A 24 -4.62 -1.12 20.61
CA SER A 24 -3.37 -1.81 20.33
C SER A 24 -2.93 -1.55 18.89
N SER A 25 -1.81 -0.84 18.73
CA SER A 25 -1.17 -0.59 17.43
C SER A 25 0.32 -0.93 17.48
N THR A 26 0.88 -1.40 16.36
CA THR A 26 2.32 -1.67 16.30
C THR A 26 3.10 -0.36 16.37
N THR A 27 4.14 -0.31 17.21
CA THR A 27 5.03 0.85 17.32
C THR A 27 6.36 0.64 16.58
N SER A 28 6.60 -0.58 16.08
CA SER A 28 7.83 -0.93 15.38
C SER A 28 7.81 -0.42 13.94
N ASN A 29 8.95 0.13 13.50
CA ASN A 29 9.16 0.48 12.12
C ASN A 29 9.50 -0.79 11.30
N SER A 30 8.60 -1.19 10.41
CA SER A 30 8.74 -2.34 9.52
C SER A 30 9.44 -1.99 8.19
N THR A 31 10.08 -0.83 8.09
CA THR A 31 10.87 -0.47 6.92
C THR A 31 12.19 -1.23 6.94
N HIS A 32 12.41 -2.05 5.92
CA HIS A 32 13.66 -2.79 5.77
C HIS A 32 14.85 -1.85 5.51
N ARG A 33 16.05 -2.26 5.93
CA ARG A 33 17.31 -1.55 5.61
C ARG A 33 17.75 -1.82 4.17
N ILE A 34 16.87 -1.50 3.22
CA ILE A 34 17.09 -1.64 1.79
C ILE A 34 16.76 -0.29 1.17
N ASP A 35 17.70 0.28 0.41
CA ASP A 35 17.54 1.57 -0.23
C ASP A 35 17.44 1.39 -1.75
N PHE A 36 16.44 2.03 -2.38
CA PHE A 36 16.31 2.08 -3.83
C PHE A 36 17.34 3.04 -4.45
N MET A 37 18.13 2.54 -5.40
CA MET A 37 19.30 3.25 -5.95
C MET A 37 19.09 3.85 -7.34
N ALA A 38 18.13 3.34 -8.12
CA ALA A 38 17.95 3.81 -9.48
C ALA A 38 17.32 5.23 -9.54
N THR A 39 17.18 5.76 -10.76
CA THR A 39 16.54 7.07 -10.96
C THR A 39 15.05 6.98 -10.62
N LEU A 40 14.54 7.90 -9.81
CA LEU A 40 13.12 8.04 -9.59
C LEU A 40 12.58 9.12 -10.54
N GLY A 41 11.51 8.82 -11.25
CA GLY A 41 10.79 9.77 -12.10
C GLY A 41 9.34 9.94 -11.67
N PHE A 42 8.66 10.92 -12.25
CA PHE A 42 7.23 11.14 -12.03
C PHE A 42 6.39 10.46 -13.11
N TRP A 43 5.28 9.87 -12.66
CA TRP A 43 4.20 9.42 -13.54
C TRP A 43 3.12 10.50 -13.69
N SER A 44 3.49 11.63 -14.29
CA SER A 44 2.70 12.86 -14.29
C SER A 44 1.27 12.76 -14.84
N ARG A 45 0.98 11.76 -15.69
CA ARG A 45 -0.33 11.59 -16.33
C ARG A 45 -1.17 10.48 -15.71
N PHE A 46 -0.71 9.84 -14.64
CA PHE A 46 -1.32 8.63 -14.09
C PHE A 46 -2.79 8.82 -13.71
N GLU A 47 -3.14 9.78 -12.85
CA GLU A 47 -4.53 10.02 -12.42
C GLU A 47 -5.46 10.31 -13.60
N ARG A 48 -5.02 11.19 -14.52
CA ARG A 48 -5.78 11.50 -15.73
C ARG A 48 -6.00 10.27 -16.58
N ASP A 49 -4.96 9.47 -16.79
CA ASP A 49 -5.03 8.28 -17.62
C ASP A 49 -5.87 7.18 -16.93
N ALA A 50 -5.87 7.11 -15.59
CA ALA A 50 -6.74 6.24 -14.80
C ALA A 50 -8.21 6.62 -14.93
N ARG A 51 -8.53 7.90 -14.75
CA ARG A 51 -9.89 8.42 -14.98
C ARG A 51 -10.35 8.16 -16.41
N ARG A 52 -9.49 8.37 -17.40
CA ARG A 52 -9.81 8.08 -18.81
C ARG A 52 -10.08 6.59 -19.02
N ASN A 53 -9.25 5.71 -18.46
CA ASN A 53 -9.44 4.26 -18.51
C ASN A 53 -10.81 3.86 -17.93
N PHE A 54 -11.15 4.38 -16.73
CA PHE A 54 -12.45 4.17 -16.10
C PHE A 54 -13.63 4.62 -17.00
N LEU A 55 -13.53 5.80 -17.62
CA LEU A 55 -14.57 6.33 -18.51
C LEU A 55 -14.72 5.53 -19.82
N GLN A 56 -13.64 4.91 -20.29
CA GLN A 56 -13.63 4.07 -21.49
C GLN A 56 -14.05 2.61 -21.21
N ALA A 57 -14.05 2.20 -19.95
CA ALA A 57 -14.44 0.85 -19.56
C ALA A 57 -15.92 0.59 -19.92
N ARG A 58 -16.17 -0.59 -20.51
CA ARG A 58 -17.53 -1.02 -20.87
C ARG A 58 -18.21 -1.63 -19.64
N TRP A 59 -18.78 -0.77 -18.81
CA TRP A 59 -19.56 -1.17 -17.65
C TRP A 59 -20.82 -1.92 -18.08
N ASN A 60 -21.12 -3.03 -17.41
CA ASN A 60 -22.42 -3.67 -17.47
C ASN A 60 -23.19 -3.39 -16.18
N ASN A 61 -24.50 -3.64 -16.22
CA ASN A 61 -25.39 -3.45 -15.06
C ASN A 61 -25.47 -4.68 -14.15
N THR A 62 -24.49 -5.59 -14.24
CA THR A 62 -24.43 -6.75 -13.35
C THR A 62 -24.26 -6.24 -11.92
N VAL A 63 -25.14 -6.69 -11.05
CA VAL A 63 -25.02 -6.46 -9.61
C VAL A 63 -23.92 -7.37 -9.10
N LEU A 64 -22.88 -6.78 -8.54
CA LEU A 64 -21.74 -7.51 -7.97
C LEU A 64 -21.85 -7.60 -6.45
N ASP A 65 -22.52 -6.62 -5.85
CA ASP A 65 -22.69 -6.53 -4.41
C ASP A 65 -23.94 -5.70 -4.07
N TYR A 66 -24.29 -5.63 -2.79
CA TYR A 66 -25.39 -4.84 -2.27
C TYR A 66 -24.88 -3.92 -1.17
N ASP A 67 -25.22 -2.63 -1.28
CA ASP A 67 -25.05 -1.67 -0.20
C ASP A 67 -26.28 -1.81 0.71
N PRO A 68 -26.11 -2.31 1.93
CA PRO A 68 -27.24 -2.44 2.84
C PRO A 68 -27.82 -1.06 3.23
N ASP A 69 -29.10 -1.03 3.63
CA ASP A 69 -29.77 0.23 4.02
C ASP A 69 -29.06 0.82 5.25
N ASP A 70 -28.79 2.12 5.28
CA ASP A 70 -28.16 2.84 6.41
C ASP A 70 -28.85 2.60 7.77
N ARG A 71 -30.09 2.11 7.76
CA ARG A 71 -30.84 1.72 8.96
C ARG A 71 -30.52 0.32 9.48
N ASP A 72 -29.90 -0.53 8.68
CA ASP A 72 -29.58 -1.92 9.02
C ASP A 72 -28.19 -2.02 9.66
N ASN A 73 -27.92 -1.27 10.72
CA ASN A 73 -26.63 -1.34 11.43
C ASN A 73 -26.55 -2.54 12.39
N GLY A 74 -27.11 -3.69 11.97
CA GLY A 74 -27.09 -4.91 12.77
C GLY A 74 -25.67 -5.45 12.95
N PRO A 75 -25.35 -6.16 14.04
CA PRO A 75 -23.99 -6.59 14.36
C PRO A 75 -23.33 -7.51 13.32
N ASN A 76 -24.12 -8.15 12.45
CA ASN A 76 -23.66 -9.05 11.38
C ASN A 76 -23.55 -8.37 10.01
N HIS A 77 -23.66 -7.05 9.98
CA HIS A 77 -23.66 -6.27 8.76
C HIS A 77 -22.27 -6.22 8.12
N VAL A 78 -22.19 -6.21 6.78
CA VAL A 78 -20.92 -6.20 6.04
C VAL A 78 -20.09 -4.95 6.27
N ASN A 79 -20.70 -3.83 6.69
CA ASN A 79 -19.93 -2.65 7.15
C ASN A 79 -19.14 -2.92 8.44
N HIS A 80 -19.42 -4.03 9.13
CA HIS A 80 -18.65 -4.55 10.25
C HIS A 80 -17.73 -5.70 9.84
N GLU A 81 -17.63 -6.07 8.56
CA GLU A 81 -16.65 -7.04 8.10
C GLU A 81 -15.25 -6.45 8.30
N GLN A 82 -14.43 -7.15 9.10
CA GLN A 82 -13.11 -6.67 9.50
C GLN A 82 -12.02 -7.49 8.80
N LEU A 83 -11.13 -6.79 8.11
CA LEU A 83 -9.83 -7.34 7.75
C LEU A 83 -8.85 -7.07 8.90
N LEU A 84 -8.64 -8.11 9.72
CA LEU A 84 -7.62 -8.10 10.76
C LEU A 84 -6.27 -8.44 10.15
N CYS A 85 -5.40 -7.45 10.00
CA CYS A 85 -4.00 -7.66 9.59
C CYS A 85 -3.11 -7.56 10.83
N GLY A 86 -2.47 -8.66 11.21
CA GLY A 86 -1.55 -8.74 12.34
C GLY A 86 -0.16 -9.15 11.89
N ASP A 87 0.86 -8.65 12.58
CA ASP A 87 2.24 -9.08 12.38
C ASP A 87 2.37 -10.53 12.92
N SER A 88 2.60 -11.48 12.02
CA SER A 88 2.85 -12.86 12.43
C SER A 88 4.33 -13.02 12.72
N VAL A 89 4.66 -13.00 14.02
CA VAL A 89 5.99 -13.38 14.50
C VAL A 89 6.15 -14.90 14.30
N ALA A 90 6.44 -15.33 13.07
CA ALA A 90 6.77 -16.70 12.77
C ALA A 90 8.16 -16.98 13.35
N ASN A 91 8.20 -17.54 14.56
CA ASN A 91 9.44 -18.03 15.16
C ASN A 91 10.06 -19.11 14.25
N GLY A 92 11.16 -18.78 13.57
CA GLY A 92 12.15 -19.76 13.12
C GLY A 92 12.22 -20.11 11.63
N VAL A 93 11.54 -19.40 10.74
CA VAL A 93 11.81 -19.49 9.29
C VAL A 93 11.81 -18.09 8.70
N ASP A 94 12.97 -17.63 8.20
CA ASP A 94 13.15 -16.33 7.53
C ASP A 94 12.37 -16.28 6.20
N PHE A 95 11.04 -16.12 6.27
CA PHE A 95 10.23 -15.74 5.11
C PHE A 95 10.39 -14.23 4.81
N ASN A 96 11.63 -13.71 4.78
CA ASN A 96 11.95 -12.27 4.63
C ASN A 96 11.81 -11.75 3.18
N LYS A 97 10.99 -12.40 2.33
CA LYS A 97 11.06 -12.19 0.86
C LYS A 97 9.71 -12.22 0.14
N VAL A 98 8.58 -12.25 0.86
CA VAL A 98 7.25 -12.32 0.24
C VAL A 98 6.64 -10.91 0.22
N PRO A 99 6.08 -10.44 -0.92
CA PRO A 99 5.32 -9.20 -0.94
C PRO A 99 4.03 -9.35 -0.12
N ASP A 100 3.59 -8.27 0.53
CA ASP A 100 2.33 -8.29 1.29
C ASP A 100 1.12 -8.59 0.39
N ILE A 101 1.18 -8.12 -0.87
CA ILE A 101 0.11 -8.30 -1.84
C ILE A 101 0.72 -8.77 -3.18
N ALA A 102 0.14 -9.82 -3.76
CA ALA A 102 0.45 -10.26 -5.11
C ALA A 102 -0.84 -10.35 -5.92
N VAL A 103 -0.89 -9.66 -7.05
CA VAL A 103 -2.04 -9.71 -7.97
C VAL A 103 -1.68 -10.60 -9.15
N MET A 104 -2.53 -11.60 -9.40
CA MET A 104 -2.34 -12.58 -10.46
C MET A 104 -3.55 -12.61 -11.39
N ASP A 105 -3.35 -13.06 -12.63
CA ASP A 105 -4.46 -13.36 -13.52
C ASP A 105 -5.03 -14.78 -13.27
N GLN A 106 -6.07 -15.13 -14.03
CA GLN A 106 -6.73 -16.44 -13.95
C GLN A 106 -5.81 -17.63 -14.27
N LYS A 107 -4.63 -17.39 -14.86
CA LYS A 107 -3.62 -18.40 -15.16
C LYS A 107 -2.50 -18.41 -14.11
N ALA A 108 -2.74 -17.79 -12.95
CA ALA A 108 -1.77 -17.62 -11.87
C ALA A 108 -0.48 -16.89 -12.31
N ARG A 109 -0.55 -16.07 -13.36
CA ARG A 109 0.60 -15.26 -13.79
C ARG A 109 0.61 -13.97 -13.00
N LEU A 110 1.75 -13.66 -12.39
CA LEU A 110 1.94 -12.44 -11.61
C LEU A 110 1.83 -11.19 -12.50
N LEU A 111 0.92 -10.29 -12.12
CA LEU A 111 0.68 -9.02 -12.82
C LEU A 111 1.43 -7.88 -12.15
N LEU A 112 1.33 -7.78 -10.83
CA LEU A 112 1.97 -6.75 -10.03
C LEU A 112 2.09 -7.18 -8.56
N VAL A 113 2.95 -6.49 -7.82
CA VAL A 113 3.21 -6.71 -6.40
C VAL A 113 2.90 -5.44 -5.59
N GLY A 114 2.50 -5.61 -4.34
CA GLY A 114 2.18 -4.55 -3.41
C GLY A 114 2.89 -4.72 -2.08
N GLU A 115 3.28 -3.59 -1.50
CA GLU A 115 3.80 -3.49 -0.14
C GLU A 115 2.84 -2.65 0.69
N ALA A 116 2.47 -3.13 1.86
CA ALA A 116 1.61 -2.45 2.81
C ALA A 116 2.41 -2.06 4.05
N LYS A 117 2.18 -0.84 4.52
CA LYS A 117 2.78 -0.29 5.74
C LYS A 117 1.67 0.29 6.61
N THR A 118 1.98 0.50 7.88
CA THR A 118 1.01 1.07 8.83
C THR A 118 0.99 2.59 8.75
N PRO A 119 -0.20 3.24 8.72
CA PRO A 119 -0.31 4.69 8.55
C PRO A 119 0.27 5.49 9.71
N TRP A 120 0.17 4.97 10.94
CA TRP A 120 0.64 5.66 12.15
C TRP A 120 2.16 5.62 12.36
N VAL A 121 2.89 4.78 11.61
CA VAL A 121 4.37 4.73 11.65
C VAL A 121 4.98 5.29 10.36
N HIS A 122 4.28 5.17 9.23
CA HIS A 122 4.81 5.47 7.91
C HIS A 122 3.99 6.58 7.23
N GLU A 123 4.50 7.80 7.28
CA GLU A 123 3.94 8.96 6.57
C GLU A 123 4.73 9.16 5.26
N ILE A 124 4.15 8.81 4.10
CA ILE A 124 4.82 8.80 2.79
C ILE A 124 5.16 10.22 2.36
N GLU A 125 4.17 11.12 2.27
CA GLU A 125 4.33 12.49 1.77
C GLU A 125 5.33 13.28 2.63
N LYS A 126 5.21 13.17 3.96
CA LYS A 126 6.13 13.80 4.90
C LYS A 126 7.56 13.31 4.74
N THR A 127 7.74 11.99 4.58
CA THR A 127 9.08 11.39 4.41
C THR A 127 9.72 11.86 3.11
N LEU A 128 8.94 11.90 2.04
CA LEU A 128 9.36 12.39 0.74
C LEU A 128 9.79 13.86 0.76
N ASN A 129 9.01 14.72 1.43
CA ASN A 129 9.28 16.15 1.53
C ASN A 129 10.50 16.46 2.42
N HIS A 130 10.76 15.64 3.44
CA HIS A 130 11.85 15.90 4.40
C HIS A 130 13.16 15.18 4.06
N SER A 131 13.11 13.99 3.46
CA SER A 131 14.30 13.16 3.30
C SER A 131 14.21 12.19 2.13
N GLN A 132 14.86 12.55 1.02
CA GLN A 132 15.00 11.68 -0.15
C GLN A 132 15.67 10.34 0.17
N SER A 133 16.61 10.29 1.12
CA SER A 133 17.25 9.03 1.54
C SER A 133 16.28 8.13 2.29
N ARG A 134 15.52 8.65 3.27
CA ARG A 134 14.48 7.86 3.96
C ARG A 134 13.38 7.42 3.01
N PHE A 135 12.99 8.28 2.07
CA PHE A 135 11.98 7.93 1.07
C PHE A 135 12.46 6.79 0.15
N ARG A 136 13.71 6.82 -0.29
CA ARG A 136 14.32 5.71 -1.04
C ARG A 136 14.34 4.40 -0.26
N ARG A 137 14.41 4.46 1.07
CA ARG A 137 14.31 3.29 1.94
C ARG A 137 12.91 2.67 1.93
N TYR A 138 11.85 3.49 1.92
CA TYR A 138 10.47 2.99 1.75
C TYR A 138 10.29 2.25 0.42
N LEU A 139 10.95 2.73 -0.64
CA LEU A 139 10.88 2.11 -1.95
C LEU A 139 11.74 0.86 -2.09
N GLY A 140 12.74 0.64 -1.22
CA GLY A 140 13.73 -0.42 -1.41
C GLY A 140 13.13 -1.83 -1.43
N GLN A 141 12.20 -2.12 -0.52
CA GLN A 141 11.54 -3.41 -0.40
C GLN A 141 10.66 -3.72 -1.62
N ILE A 142 9.75 -2.81 -1.98
CA ILE A 142 8.90 -2.98 -3.16
C ILE A 142 9.72 -3.01 -4.46
N ALA A 143 10.78 -2.20 -4.56
CA ALA A 143 11.67 -2.21 -5.72
C ALA A 143 12.42 -3.55 -5.85
N ARG A 144 12.82 -4.17 -4.72
CA ARG A 144 13.41 -5.51 -4.69
C ARG A 144 12.44 -6.54 -5.26
N TYR A 145 11.19 -6.55 -4.79
CA TYR A 145 10.17 -7.48 -5.28
C TYR A 145 9.88 -7.31 -6.76
N MET A 146 9.69 -6.06 -7.21
CA MET A 146 9.46 -5.76 -8.61
C MET A 146 10.63 -6.22 -9.51
N HIS A 147 11.87 -6.12 -9.03
CA HIS A 147 13.05 -6.58 -9.77
C HIS A 147 13.15 -8.10 -9.83
N LEU A 148 13.12 -8.78 -8.68
CA LEU A 148 13.25 -10.23 -8.58
C LEU A 148 12.13 -10.97 -9.32
N ALA A 149 10.90 -10.49 -9.20
CA ALA A 149 9.75 -11.06 -9.88
C ALA A 149 9.57 -10.56 -11.33
N GLN A 150 10.48 -9.71 -11.81
CA GLN A 150 10.41 -9.05 -13.12
C GLN A 150 9.09 -8.31 -13.38
N CYS A 151 8.41 -7.86 -12.32
CA CYS A 151 7.14 -7.12 -12.42
C CYS A 151 7.39 -5.68 -12.86
N LYS A 152 6.69 -5.27 -13.92
CA LYS A 152 6.74 -3.89 -14.40
C LYS A 152 6.04 -2.91 -13.47
N TYR A 153 4.99 -3.34 -12.80
CA TYR A 153 4.15 -2.51 -11.96
C TYR A 153 4.17 -2.99 -10.52
N GLY A 154 3.95 -2.05 -9.60
CA GLY A 154 3.77 -2.33 -8.19
C GLY A 154 3.23 -1.12 -7.45
N PHE A 155 2.98 -1.27 -6.16
CA PHE A 155 2.51 -0.17 -5.33
C PHE A 155 3.00 -0.30 -3.89
N LEU A 156 3.09 0.83 -3.21
CA LEU A 156 3.32 0.94 -1.77
C LEU A 156 2.13 1.68 -1.17
N THR A 157 1.49 1.11 -0.15
CA THR A 157 0.34 1.72 0.52
C THR A 157 0.55 1.78 2.03
N THR A 158 0.10 2.87 2.65
CA THR A 158 -0.01 3.00 4.10
C THR A 158 -1.47 2.98 4.55
N TYR A 159 -2.38 2.49 3.70
CA TYR A 159 -3.81 2.75 3.77
C TYR A 159 -4.19 4.19 3.43
N ASP A 160 -3.65 5.16 4.18
CA ASP A 160 -3.94 6.59 4.04
C ASP A 160 -3.34 7.15 2.75
N GLU A 161 -2.16 6.66 2.37
CA GLU A 161 -1.43 7.11 1.19
C GLU A 161 -1.06 5.90 0.33
N THR A 162 -1.07 6.07 -1.00
CA THR A 162 -0.63 5.02 -1.93
C THR A 162 0.22 5.60 -3.04
N ILE A 163 1.40 5.02 -3.26
CA ILE A 163 2.26 5.29 -4.41
C ILE A 163 2.14 4.14 -5.39
N PHE A 164 1.82 4.48 -6.64
CA PHE A 164 1.90 3.56 -7.77
C PHE A 164 3.27 3.66 -8.44
N LEU A 165 3.85 2.51 -8.75
CA LEU A 165 5.20 2.35 -9.27
C LEU A 165 5.19 1.67 -10.63
N LYS A 166 6.03 2.17 -11.54
CA LYS A 166 6.29 1.57 -12.86
C LYS A 166 7.79 1.53 -13.15
N GLN A 167 8.31 0.38 -13.56
CA GLN A 167 9.66 0.23 -14.11
C GLN A 167 9.67 0.60 -15.61
N GLU A 168 10.47 1.59 -16.00
CA GLU A 168 10.72 1.90 -17.42
C GLU A 168 12.22 2.05 -17.72
N ALA A 169 12.60 1.71 -18.95
CA ALA A 169 13.94 2.02 -19.43
C ALA A 169 14.08 3.52 -19.63
N LEU A 170 15.20 4.10 -19.22
CA LEU A 170 15.48 5.52 -19.41
C LEU A 170 15.72 5.82 -20.91
N PRO A 171 14.96 6.77 -21.50
CA PRO A 171 15.15 7.15 -22.90
C PRO A 171 16.60 7.60 -23.15
N GLY A 172 17.23 7.06 -24.19
CA GLY A 172 18.58 7.46 -24.60
C GLY A 172 19.72 6.95 -23.71
N ARG A 173 19.46 6.13 -22.68
CA ARG A 173 20.51 5.54 -21.83
C ARG A 173 20.32 4.02 -21.68
N ARG A 174 20.98 3.25 -22.56
CA ARG A 174 21.00 1.78 -22.48
C ARG A 174 21.45 1.34 -21.08
N GLY A 175 20.71 0.41 -20.48
CA GLY A 175 21.04 -0.16 -19.17
C GLY A 175 20.68 0.69 -17.95
N LYS A 176 20.04 1.86 -18.10
CA LYS A 176 19.50 2.63 -16.97
C LYS A 176 17.97 2.57 -16.94
N TRP A 177 17.41 2.39 -15.76
CA TRP A 177 15.97 2.25 -15.54
C TRP A 177 15.50 3.28 -14.52
N ASN A 178 14.25 3.71 -14.66
CA ASN A 178 13.57 4.52 -13.65
C ASN A 178 12.39 3.76 -13.04
N ALA A 179 12.18 3.99 -11.75
CA ALA A 179 10.87 3.77 -11.14
C ALA A 179 10.10 5.08 -11.28
N ARG A 180 8.87 5.05 -11.78
CA ARG A 180 8.00 6.21 -11.74
C ARG A 180 7.02 6.10 -10.58
N GLY A 181 7.12 7.02 -9.64
CA GLY A 181 6.10 7.20 -8.61
C GLY A 181 4.97 8.08 -9.13
N HIS A 182 3.73 7.76 -8.77
CA HIS A 182 2.67 8.74 -8.83
C HIS A 182 2.86 9.76 -7.69
N GLN A 183 3.19 10.99 -8.05
CA GLN A 183 3.11 12.15 -7.17
C GLN A 183 2.52 13.30 -7.99
N GLN A 184 1.75 14.16 -7.30
CA GLN A 184 1.05 15.33 -7.81
C GLN A 184 1.73 15.98 -9.02
N ASP A 185 0.96 16.15 -10.09
CA ASP A 185 1.36 16.99 -11.21
C ASP A 185 1.52 18.43 -10.71
N ILE A 186 2.79 18.84 -10.52
CA ILE A 186 3.19 20.16 -10.01
C ILE A 186 2.64 21.29 -10.91
N SER A 187 2.29 20.99 -12.17
CA SER A 187 1.82 22.01 -13.10
C SER A 187 0.33 22.35 -12.98
N ASN A 188 -0.52 21.47 -12.43
CA ASN A 188 -1.94 21.75 -12.20
C ASN A 188 -2.67 20.75 -11.26
N PRO A 189 -2.38 20.75 -9.95
CA PRO A 189 -2.98 19.80 -9.00
C PRO A 189 -4.51 19.92 -8.87
N ALA A 190 -5.12 21.04 -9.30
CA ALA A 190 -6.55 21.30 -9.17
C ALA A 190 -7.46 20.50 -10.13
N LEU A 191 -6.94 19.94 -11.22
CA LEU A 191 -7.80 19.29 -12.23
C LEU A 191 -8.30 17.90 -11.80
N TYR A 192 -7.52 17.15 -11.02
CA TYR A 192 -7.81 15.75 -10.67
C TYR A 192 -7.77 15.42 -9.16
N ARG A 193 -7.35 16.34 -8.28
CA ARG A 193 -7.44 16.19 -6.81
C ARG A 193 -8.87 15.85 -6.42
N ARG A 194 -9.07 14.72 -5.72
CA ARG A 194 -10.38 14.16 -5.31
C ARG A 194 -11.32 13.78 -6.47
N LYS A 195 -10.83 13.71 -7.71
CA LYS A 195 -11.62 13.28 -8.87
C LYS A 195 -11.16 11.96 -9.45
N VAL A 196 -10.38 11.16 -8.72
CA VAL A 196 -10.06 9.78 -9.09
C VAL A 196 -10.07 8.97 -7.80
N SER A 197 -10.84 7.89 -7.75
CA SER A 197 -10.84 6.99 -6.60
C SER A 197 -9.58 6.12 -6.60
N LEU A 198 -9.18 5.62 -5.43
CA LEU A 198 -8.07 4.66 -5.34
C LEU A 198 -8.35 3.39 -6.17
N ARG A 199 -9.61 2.95 -6.21
CA ARG A 199 -10.05 1.79 -7.00
C ARG A 199 -9.92 2.03 -8.51
N GLU A 200 -10.15 3.25 -9.00
CA GLU A 200 -9.89 3.62 -10.40
C GLU A 200 -8.41 3.53 -10.74
N CYS A 201 -7.54 3.99 -9.82
CA CYS A 201 -6.10 3.88 -9.99
C CYS A 201 -5.65 2.41 -10.06
N PHE A 202 -6.18 1.54 -9.20
CA PHE A 202 -5.90 0.10 -9.25
C PHE A 202 -6.44 -0.55 -10.53
N LEU A 203 -7.65 -0.22 -10.96
CA LEU A 203 -8.21 -0.73 -12.22
C LEU A 203 -7.32 -0.38 -13.41
N TYR A 204 -6.83 0.86 -13.46
CA TYR A 204 -5.90 1.30 -14.50
C TYR A 204 -4.57 0.56 -14.44
N LEU A 205 -3.98 0.44 -13.25
CA LEU A 205 -2.72 -0.27 -13.07
C LEU A 205 -2.81 -1.75 -13.47
N ILE A 206 -3.91 -2.42 -13.11
CA ILE A 206 -4.18 -3.81 -13.50
C ILE A 206 -4.36 -3.90 -15.02
N THR A 207 -5.07 -2.96 -15.64
CA THR A 207 -5.22 -2.92 -17.11
C THR A 207 -3.85 -2.85 -17.79
N LEU A 208 -2.98 -1.96 -17.34
CA LEU A 208 -1.62 -1.84 -17.85
C LEU A 208 -0.77 -3.10 -17.61
N ALA A 209 -0.94 -3.75 -16.46
CA ALA A 209 -0.23 -4.99 -16.14
C ALA A 209 -0.70 -6.15 -17.02
N CYS A 210 -1.99 -6.22 -17.35
CA CYS A 210 -2.52 -7.19 -18.31
C CYS A 210 -1.91 -7.02 -19.72
N GLU A 211 -1.68 -5.77 -20.14
CA GLU A 211 -1.04 -5.46 -21.42
C GLU A 211 0.48 -5.76 -21.40
N GLU A 212 1.18 -5.35 -20.34
CA GLU A 212 2.64 -5.46 -20.26
C GLU A 212 3.15 -5.68 -18.82
N ARG A 213 2.95 -6.89 -18.28
CA ARG A 213 3.36 -7.25 -16.91
C ARG A 213 4.87 -7.29 -16.63
N THR A 214 5.70 -7.55 -17.64
CA THR A 214 7.12 -7.87 -17.42
C THR A 214 8.03 -6.68 -17.69
N ALA A 215 8.89 -6.33 -16.73
CA ALA A 215 9.99 -5.41 -16.95
C ALA A 215 11.27 -6.17 -17.30
N LYS A 216 11.83 -5.90 -18.48
CA LYS A 216 13.14 -6.43 -18.89
C LYS A 216 14.29 -5.64 -18.27
N ASN A 217 14.27 -5.46 -16.96
CA ASN A 217 15.25 -4.63 -16.25
C ASN A 217 16.64 -5.28 -16.30
N ALA A 218 17.51 -4.70 -17.14
CA ALA A 218 18.88 -5.17 -17.33
C ALA A 218 19.85 -4.71 -16.23
N MET A 219 19.43 -3.86 -15.29
CA MET A 219 20.27 -3.47 -14.16
C MET A 219 20.47 -4.66 -13.22
N GLY A 220 21.71 -4.87 -12.76
CA GLY A 220 21.99 -5.82 -11.69
C GLY A 220 21.29 -5.41 -10.39
N LEU A 221 20.88 -6.39 -9.58
CA LEU A 221 20.13 -6.16 -8.34
C LEU A 221 20.84 -5.15 -7.40
N HIS A 222 22.14 -5.25 -7.23
CA HIS A 222 22.93 -4.33 -6.39
C HIS A 222 23.04 -2.90 -6.96
N SER A 223 22.79 -2.71 -8.26
CA SER A 223 22.68 -1.38 -8.87
C SER A 223 21.24 -0.82 -8.79
N TRP A 224 20.28 -1.70 -8.53
CA TRP A 224 18.85 -1.36 -8.38
C TRP A 224 18.51 -1.01 -6.92
N ILE A 225 19.05 -1.78 -5.98
CA ILE A 225 18.88 -1.62 -4.53
C ILE A 225 20.22 -1.84 -3.79
N THR A 226 20.39 -1.25 -2.61
CA THR A 226 21.51 -1.52 -1.68
C THR A 226 20.98 -1.82 -0.28
N GLY A 227 21.74 -2.50 0.59
CA GLY A 227 21.32 -2.77 1.97
C GLY A 227 21.96 -3.99 2.63
N ASP A 228 21.88 -4.07 3.97
CA ASP A 228 22.52 -5.09 4.83
C ASP A 228 22.05 -6.53 4.53
N THR A 229 20.90 -6.69 3.86
CA THR A 229 20.23 -7.98 3.59
C THR A 229 20.47 -8.53 2.16
N LEU A 230 21.42 -7.97 1.42
CA LEU A 230 21.71 -8.42 0.04
C LEU A 230 22.58 -9.69 -0.06
N ASN A 231 23.04 -10.26 1.07
CA ASN A 231 23.57 -11.62 1.11
C ASN A 231 22.43 -12.63 0.99
N VAL A 232 21.97 -12.88 -0.23
CA VAL A 232 20.99 -13.94 -0.49
C VAL A 232 21.46 -14.77 -1.66
N ASP A 233 21.71 -16.05 -1.36
CA ASP A 233 21.98 -17.11 -2.32
C ASP A 233 20.95 -17.13 -3.45
N LYS A 234 21.47 -17.20 -4.67
CA LYS A 234 20.76 -17.14 -5.95
C LYS A 234 19.74 -18.27 -6.19
N LEU A 235 19.54 -19.18 -5.25
CA LEU A 235 18.94 -20.51 -5.48
C LEU A 235 17.51 -20.70 -4.98
N GLU A 236 16.90 -19.73 -4.29
CA GLU A 236 15.57 -19.94 -3.67
C GLU A 236 14.37 -19.41 -4.45
N TYR A 237 14.56 -18.74 -5.59
CA TYR A 237 13.43 -18.20 -6.37
C TYR A 237 13.13 -19.07 -7.59
N LEU A 238 12.13 -19.95 -7.44
CA LEU A 238 11.39 -20.65 -8.49
C LEU A 238 12.25 -21.34 -9.57
N SER A 239 12.74 -22.55 -9.26
CA SER A 239 12.96 -23.56 -10.30
C SER A 239 11.58 -24.03 -10.77
N GLU A 240 11.15 -23.61 -11.95
CA GLU A 240 10.13 -24.36 -12.68
C GLU A 240 10.65 -25.80 -12.87
N GLY A 241 9.88 -26.76 -12.38
CA GLY A 241 10.16 -28.17 -12.58
C GLY A 241 10.09 -28.49 -14.06
N SER A 242 11.24 -28.66 -14.70
CA SER A 242 11.34 -29.45 -15.93
C SER A 242 11.79 -30.85 -15.55
N SER A 243 10.82 -31.70 -15.25
CA SER A 243 10.99 -33.16 -15.29
C SER A 243 10.57 -33.64 -16.67
N GLY A 244 11.53 -34.10 -17.46
CA GLY A 244 11.34 -34.84 -18.71
C GLY A 244 12.62 -35.62 -19.07
N PRO A 245 12.53 -36.91 -19.45
CA PRO A 245 13.63 -37.89 -19.31
C PRO A 245 14.42 -38.19 -20.60
N SER A 246 15.50 -38.97 -20.45
CA SER A 246 16.23 -39.74 -21.49
C SER A 246 17.04 -38.88 -22.48
N GLU A 247 18.25 -39.15 -22.94
CA GLU A 247 19.17 -40.29 -23.10
C GLU A 247 20.58 -39.64 -23.19
N GLY A 248 21.70 -40.17 -22.70
CA GLY A 248 22.35 -41.42 -23.08
C GLY A 248 23.84 -41.13 -23.36
N GLU A 249 24.72 -41.96 -22.77
CA GLU A 249 26.13 -42.21 -23.16
C GLU A 249 27.18 -41.09 -22.99
N GLY A 250 28.38 -41.29 -22.42
CA GLY A 250 29.04 -42.44 -21.80
C GLY A 250 30.51 -42.11 -21.46
N LYS A 251 31.08 -42.87 -20.50
CA LYS A 251 32.52 -43.16 -20.21
C LYS A 251 33.39 -41.97 -19.74
N GLU A 252 34.35 -42.05 -18.82
CA GLU A 252 35.30 -43.09 -18.35
C GLU A 252 35.57 -42.89 -16.83
N GLU A 253 35.64 -43.96 -16.01
CA GLU A 253 36.84 -44.50 -15.30
C GLU A 253 37.65 -43.44 -14.51
N GLU A 254 37.86 -43.56 -13.19
CA GLU A 254 38.82 -44.50 -12.61
C GLU A 254 38.61 -44.79 -11.10
N GLU A 255 39.09 -45.97 -10.72
CA GLU A 255 38.98 -46.72 -9.46
C GLU A 255 39.94 -46.29 -8.33
N LYS A 256 39.54 -46.63 -7.09
CA LYS A 256 40.32 -47.11 -5.90
C LYS A 256 39.90 -46.37 -4.63
N SER A 257 39.66 -46.96 -3.46
CA SER A 257 39.70 -48.36 -3.00
C SER A 257 39.28 -48.41 -1.51
N ARG A 258 38.54 -49.46 -1.12
CA ARG A 258 38.57 -50.19 0.18
C ARG A 258 37.98 -49.57 1.47
N THR A 259 36.90 -50.23 1.89
CA THR A 259 36.29 -50.40 3.25
C THR A 259 37.16 -51.28 4.18
N PRO A 260 36.85 -51.63 5.47
CA PRO A 260 35.53 -51.66 6.15
C PRO A 260 35.40 -51.44 7.70
N ARG A 261 34.12 -51.37 8.14
CA ARG A 261 33.47 -51.88 9.39
C ARG A 261 33.66 -51.22 10.78
N SER A 262 32.55 -50.74 11.38
CA SER A 262 31.77 -51.35 12.51
C SER A 262 30.74 -50.31 13.04
N ALA A 263 29.43 -50.57 13.00
CA ALA A 263 28.54 -51.27 13.96
C ALA A 263 28.02 -50.42 15.16
N ARG A 264 26.68 -50.28 15.20
CA ARG A 264 25.75 -50.09 16.35
C ARG A 264 25.68 -48.73 17.08
N GLN A 265 24.55 -48.02 16.92
CA GLN A 265 23.61 -47.76 18.03
C GLN A 265 22.30 -47.13 17.50
N GLY A 266 21.16 -47.70 17.91
CA GLY A 266 19.82 -47.28 17.55
C GLY A 266 19.14 -46.40 18.62
N ASP A 267 17.99 -45.89 18.21
CA ASP A 267 16.77 -45.59 18.97
C ASP A 267 16.78 -44.53 20.08
N SER A 268 16.31 -43.32 19.75
CA SER A 268 15.63 -42.42 20.70
C SER A 268 14.87 -41.24 20.02
N ARG A 269 14.04 -41.48 19.01
CA ARG A 269 13.23 -40.40 18.37
C ARG A 269 11.71 -40.49 18.53
N ALA A 270 11.17 -41.56 19.14
CA ALA A 270 9.72 -41.75 19.27
C ALA A 270 9.10 -41.20 20.57
N ALA A 271 9.88 -40.82 21.59
CA ALA A 271 9.34 -40.44 22.91
C ALA A 271 9.07 -38.93 23.12
N ARG A 272 9.38 -38.05 22.16
CA ARG A 272 9.17 -36.58 22.29
C ARG A 272 7.89 -36.05 21.62
N ALA A 273 7.14 -36.90 20.92
CA ALA A 273 5.91 -36.49 20.23
C ALA A 273 4.66 -36.48 21.14
N ALA A 274 4.63 -37.26 22.23
CA ALA A 274 3.42 -37.48 23.02
C ALA A 274 3.17 -36.47 24.17
N ALA A 275 4.08 -35.50 24.41
CA ALA A 275 3.98 -34.57 25.55
C ALA A 275 3.51 -33.14 25.18
N ARG A 276 3.19 -32.87 23.89
CA ARG A 276 2.80 -31.53 23.41
C ARG A 276 1.31 -31.34 23.12
N GLU A 277 0.49 -32.34 23.41
CA GLU A 277 -0.93 -32.36 23.01
C GLU A 277 -1.93 -32.04 24.14
N ARG A 278 -1.47 -31.48 25.27
CA ARG A 278 -2.33 -31.23 26.46
C ARG A 278 -2.47 -29.78 26.93
N SER A 279 -2.32 -28.79 26.04
CA SER A 279 -2.80 -27.43 26.35
C SER A 279 -3.27 -26.70 25.10
N ARG A 280 -4.47 -27.08 24.64
CA ARG A 280 -5.31 -26.26 23.77
C ARG A 280 -6.71 -26.32 24.33
N ASN A 281 -7.05 -25.36 25.19
CA ASN A 281 -8.45 -25.05 25.44
C ASN A 281 -9.04 -24.45 24.16
N PRO A 282 -10.11 -25.01 23.60
CA PRO A 282 -10.80 -24.38 22.48
C PRO A 282 -11.47 -23.11 22.97
N MET A 283 -11.16 -21.97 22.32
CA MET A 283 -11.90 -20.72 22.53
C MET A 283 -13.37 -20.98 22.23
N THR A 284 -14.23 -20.80 23.23
CA THR A 284 -15.67 -20.91 23.06
C THR A 284 -16.20 -19.65 22.38
N LEU A 285 -17.15 -19.82 21.45
CA LEU A 285 -17.79 -18.75 20.68
C LEU A 285 -18.31 -17.61 21.58
N GLY A 286 -18.82 -17.95 22.77
CA GLY A 286 -19.29 -16.97 23.76
C GLY A 286 -18.20 -16.10 24.38
N GLY A 287 -16.93 -16.52 24.36
CA GLY A 287 -15.79 -15.66 24.76
C GLY A 287 -15.36 -14.68 23.66
N LEU A 288 -15.76 -14.93 22.41
CA LEU A 288 -15.53 -14.04 21.28
C LEU A 288 -16.61 -12.94 21.26
N GLU A 289 -17.88 -13.32 21.47
CA GLU A 289 -19.03 -12.39 21.50
C GLU A 289 -18.95 -11.33 22.61
N ASP A 290 -18.46 -11.70 23.81
CA ASP A 290 -18.27 -10.78 24.95
C ASP A 290 -17.12 -9.76 24.75
N ARG A 291 -16.21 -10.05 23.81
CA ARG A 291 -15.09 -9.15 23.44
C ARG A 291 -15.45 -8.24 22.26
N THR A 292 -16.27 -8.70 21.32
CA THR A 292 -16.76 -7.89 20.18
C THR A 292 -17.83 -6.88 20.59
N SER A 293 -18.63 -7.17 21.61
CA SER A 293 -19.68 -6.27 22.10
C SER A 293 -19.15 -5.03 22.86
N ARG A 294 -17.83 -4.95 23.11
CA ARG A 294 -17.17 -3.80 23.78
C ARG A 294 -16.52 -2.79 22.82
N LEU A 295 -16.56 -3.02 21.50
CA LEU A 295 -15.72 -2.28 20.53
C LEU A 295 -16.51 -1.44 19.51
N THR A 296 -17.82 -1.29 19.65
CA THR A 296 -18.62 -0.43 18.77
C THR A 296 -18.55 1.04 19.19
N LEU A 297 -17.81 1.85 18.43
CA LEU A 297 -17.96 3.31 18.39
C LEU A 297 -18.10 3.81 16.95
N THR A 298 -18.89 4.86 16.83
CA THR A 298 -19.61 5.38 15.65
C THR A 298 -18.74 6.17 14.66
N THR A 299 -18.91 5.85 13.37
CA THR A 299 -19.08 6.74 12.19
C THR A 299 -18.20 8.01 12.06
N ARG A 300 -17.05 7.89 11.38
CA ARG A 300 -15.99 8.92 11.28
C ARG A 300 -16.19 10.04 10.25
N ASN A 301 -17.30 10.10 9.51
CA ASN A 301 -17.69 11.34 8.83
C ASN A 301 -18.10 12.46 9.80
N GLN A 302 -18.28 12.14 11.09
CA GLN A 302 -18.39 13.13 12.17
C GLN A 302 -17.04 13.80 12.51
N SER A 303 -15.89 13.22 12.13
CA SER A 303 -14.62 13.60 12.77
C SER A 303 -14.10 14.99 12.41
N ARG A 304 -14.53 15.63 11.33
CA ARG A 304 -14.08 17.00 10.99
C ARG A 304 -14.89 18.07 11.71
N ARG A 305 -16.21 17.85 11.87
CA ARG A 305 -17.10 18.75 12.61
C ARG A 305 -16.83 18.70 14.11
N GLU A 306 -16.27 17.60 14.60
CA GLU A 306 -15.87 17.42 15.99
C GLU A 306 -14.54 18.10 16.36
N ILE A 307 -13.71 18.47 15.38
CA ILE A 307 -12.50 19.25 15.65
C ILE A 307 -12.92 20.63 16.17
N PRO A 308 -12.49 21.03 17.36
CA PRO A 308 -12.88 22.31 17.93
C PRO A 308 -12.38 23.46 17.06
N TRP A 309 -13.19 24.51 16.94
CA TRP A 309 -12.77 25.77 16.38
C TRP A 309 -11.74 26.43 17.29
N LYS A 310 -10.67 26.96 16.71
CA LYS A 310 -9.82 27.92 17.38
C LYS A 310 -10.55 29.27 17.39
N GLU A 311 -10.49 29.96 18.52
CA GLU A 311 -11.03 31.31 18.62
C GLU A 311 -10.27 32.28 17.71
N GLY A 312 -11.03 33.10 16.96
CA GLY A 312 -10.51 34.11 16.04
C GLY A 312 -10.49 33.68 14.57
N TYR A 313 -10.17 34.65 13.71
CA TYR A 313 -10.04 34.47 12.27
C TYR A 313 -8.56 34.53 11.89
N VAL A 314 -8.19 33.76 10.87
CA VAL A 314 -6.86 33.83 10.27
C VAL A 314 -7.00 34.38 8.86
N ASP A 315 -6.28 35.46 8.59
CA ASP A 315 -6.13 36.01 7.24
C ASP A 315 -5.24 35.05 6.43
N VAL A 316 -5.79 34.50 5.34
CA VAL A 316 -5.04 33.69 4.38
C VAL A 316 -4.87 34.45 3.07
N TYR A 317 -3.73 34.22 2.42
CA TYR A 317 -3.29 34.88 1.21
C TYR A 317 -3.03 33.83 0.15
N PHE A 318 -3.34 34.13 -1.10
CA PHE A 318 -3.05 33.23 -2.21
C PHE A 318 -1.69 33.57 -2.82
N SER A 319 -0.77 32.61 -2.84
CA SER A 319 0.54 32.78 -3.46
C SER A 319 0.46 32.45 -4.95
N GLU A 320 0.38 33.44 -5.84
CA GLU A 320 0.29 33.19 -7.30
C GLU A 320 1.41 32.29 -7.83
N THR A 321 2.63 32.45 -7.32
CA THR A 321 3.80 31.67 -7.71
C THR A 321 3.73 30.18 -7.34
N ARG A 322 3.00 29.83 -6.27
CA ARG A 322 2.84 28.43 -5.81
C ARG A 322 1.44 27.88 -6.03
N ARG A 323 0.47 28.75 -6.36
CA ARG A 323 -0.96 28.45 -6.48
C ARG A 323 -1.54 27.78 -5.22
N GLU A 324 -1.08 28.21 -4.06
CA GLU A 324 -1.47 27.70 -2.75
C GLU A 324 -1.86 28.85 -1.81
N TRP A 325 -2.77 28.56 -0.88
CA TRP A 325 -3.12 29.47 0.21
C TRP A 325 -2.06 29.38 1.30
N TYR A 326 -1.74 30.50 1.93
CA TYR A 326 -0.82 30.57 3.06
C TYR A 326 -1.24 31.64 4.04
N TYR A 327 -0.74 31.57 5.28
CA TYR A 327 -0.81 32.68 6.22
C TYR A 327 0.59 33.01 6.78
N PRO A 328 0.86 34.26 7.16
CA PRO A 328 2.15 34.66 7.72
C PRO A 328 2.34 34.08 9.13
N GLY A 329 3.45 33.38 9.35
CA GLY A 329 3.90 32.87 10.64
C GLY A 329 4.67 33.91 11.46
N SER A 330 5.20 33.50 12.61
CA SER A 330 5.84 34.38 13.60
C SER A 330 7.22 34.94 13.20
N GLN A 331 7.78 34.53 12.06
CA GLN A 331 9.12 34.92 11.59
C GLN A 331 9.16 35.17 10.08
N GLU A 332 8.13 35.82 9.51
CA GLU A 332 7.96 36.00 8.06
C GLU A 332 7.85 34.70 7.24
N GLU A 333 7.84 33.54 7.90
CA GLU A 333 7.61 32.25 7.28
C GLU A 333 6.18 32.16 6.74
N ARG A 334 6.05 31.72 5.48
CA ARG A 334 4.74 31.45 4.87
C ARG A 334 4.32 30.03 5.20
N VAL A 335 3.26 29.88 5.97
CA VAL A 335 2.68 28.57 6.28
C VAL A 335 1.58 28.28 5.28
N TYR A 336 1.84 27.37 4.35
CA TYR A 336 0.89 26.97 3.32
C TYR A 336 -0.18 26.04 3.89
N VAL A 337 -1.44 26.26 3.51
CA VAL A 337 -2.62 25.57 4.07
C VAL A 337 -3.61 25.19 2.97
N GLU A 338 -4.35 24.10 3.19
CA GLU A 338 -5.50 23.72 2.37
C GLU A 338 -6.77 24.31 2.96
N LEU A 339 -7.58 24.99 2.12
CA LEU A 339 -8.87 25.53 2.52
C LEU A 339 -9.98 24.50 2.28
N PHE A 340 -10.92 24.47 3.22
CA PHE A 340 -12.15 23.70 3.21
C PHE A 340 -13.33 24.66 3.34
N GLU A 341 -14.48 24.22 2.87
CA GLU A 341 -15.75 24.94 2.99
C GLU A 341 -16.75 24.06 3.74
N GLU A 342 -17.51 24.65 4.66
CA GLU A 342 -18.69 24.03 5.26
C GLU A 342 -19.86 25.00 5.33
N GLU A 343 -21.09 24.48 5.25
CA GLU A 343 -22.30 25.29 5.41
C GLU A 343 -22.44 25.74 6.87
N ASP A 344 -22.53 27.05 7.08
CA ASP A 344 -22.96 27.67 8.33
C ASP A 344 -24.40 27.22 8.63
N PRO A 345 -24.74 26.88 9.89
CA PRO A 345 -26.13 26.72 10.33
C PRO A 345 -27.09 27.86 9.92
N ARG A 346 -26.57 29.04 9.59
CA ARG A 346 -27.33 30.21 9.12
C ARG A 346 -27.48 30.27 7.59
N GLY A 347 -27.03 29.25 6.85
CA GLY A 347 -27.12 29.16 5.40
C GLY A 347 -26.02 29.89 4.62
N GLY A 348 -24.94 30.31 5.29
CA GLY A 348 -23.72 30.83 4.64
C GLY A 348 -22.68 29.73 4.39
N THR A 349 -21.58 30.07 3.73
CA THR A 349 -20.41 29.17 3.59
C THR A 349 -19.27 29.69 4.47
N ILE A 350 -18.71 28.83 5.31
CA ILE A 350 -17.53 29.12 6.12
C ILE A 350 -16.32 28.49 5.46
N SER A 351 -15.34 29.31 5.10
CA SER A 351 -14.00 28.85 4.72
C SER A 351 -13.15 28.61 5.96
N TYR A 352 -12.43 27.49 6.01
CA TYR A 352 -11.55 27.15 7.12
C TYR A 352 -10.35 26.30 6.68
N PHE A 353 -9.34 26.18 7.53
CA PHE A 353 -8.29 25.17 7.39
C PHE A 353 -8.05 24.44 8.71
N ILE A 354 -7.38 23.29 8.64
CA ILE A 354 -7.04 22.48 9.82
C ILE A 354 -5.53 22.58 10.06
N LYS A 355 -5.14 22.94 11.28
CA LYS A 355 -3.73 22.90 11.71
C LYS A 355 -3.63 22.36 13.13
N GLY A 356 -2.88 21.27 13.31
CA GLY A 356 -2.89 20.53 14.57
C GLY A 356 -4.29 20.00 14.88
N ASN A 357 -4.78 20.22 16.10
CA ASN A 357 -6.08 19.72 16.57
C ASN A 357 -7.19 20.77 16.52
N TYR A 358 -7.07 21.79 15.66
CA TYR A 358 -8.04 22.88 15.57
C TYR A 358 -8.43 23.22 14.14
N ARG A 359 -9.69 23.66 13.98
CA ARG A 359 -10.18 24.36 12.80
C ARG A 359 -9.97 25.85 12.96
N TYR A 360 -9.44 26.50 11.93
CA TYR A 360 -9.22 27.94 11.91
C TYR A 360 -10.13 28.55 10.86
N GLN A 361 -11.00 29.46 11.28
CA GLN A 361 -11.88 30.17 10.37
C GLN A 361 -11.06 31.17 9.56
N VAL A 362 -11.30 31.21 8.25
CA VAL A 362 -10.64 32.15 7.36
C VAL A 362 -11.39 33.48 7.39
N GLY A 363 -10.67 34.57 7.66
CA GLY A 363 -11.19 35.92 7.48
C GLY A 363 -11.07 36.34 6.03
N GLU A 364 -12.17 36.79 5.41
CA GLU A 364 -12.09 37.49 4.13
C GLU A 364 -11.55 38.91 4.37
N ARG A 365 -10.27 39.12 4.07
CA ARG A 365 -9.77 40.48 3.81
C ARG A 365 -9.77 40.73 2.32
N ASN A 366 -10.65 41.63 1.87
CA ASN A 366 -10.66 42.25 0.55
C ASN A 366 -9.44 43.17 0.31
N GLY A 367 -8.23 42.68 0.56
CA GLY A 367 -7.00 43.43 0.44
C GLY A 367 -6.06 42.78 -0.56
N ARG A 368 -6.07 43.28 -1.81
CA ARG A 368 -4.88 43.18 -2.66
C ARG A 368 -3.72 43.80 -1.89
N ARG A 369 -2.68 43.02 -1.61
CA ARG A 369 -1.38 43.53 -1.18
C ARG A 369 -0.34 43.18 -2.21
#